data_AF-A0A2V3V8G8-F1
#
_entry.id   AF-A0A2V3V8G8-F1
#
_cell.length_a   1.000
_cell.length_b   1.000
_cell.length_c   1.000
_cell.angle_alpha   90.00
_cell.angle_beta   90.00
_cell.angle_gamma   90.00
#
_symmetry.space_group_name_H-M   'P 1'
#
loop_
_entity.id
_entity.type
_entity.pdbx_description
1 polymer ?
#
loop_
_entity_poly.entity_id
_entity_poly.type
_entity_poly.pdbx_seq_one_letter_code
_entity_poly.pdbx_strand_id
1 'polypeptide(L)'
;MMTIVSRAIVALFGAAMALGASPMAAAQQAPARAARLAADPQEAGLTCFYAAVVTGGGKTEALAEASWFLFDLTRQQTEGAPETFAEKLEATASLPPPNLDTLAADAPALLPQCASRYPLISSKRVVTLPSDAFARDMQCFALTSYLAGMAESELEDSGESPFGKRVAALADRLAAGLSEERAKAAGIADEAAMIRQFSLALRDISPLGNPMKVLEACEAVN
;
A
#
# COMPACT_ATOMS: atom_id res chain seq x y z
N MET A 1 -15.60 -14.69 -0.01
CA MET A 1 -14.18 -14.33 -0.17
C MET A 1 -14.03 -13.68 -1.53
N MET A 2 -13.94 -12.35 -1.58
CA MET A 2 -13.58 -11.63 -2.82
C MET A 2 -12.07 -11.74 -2.97
N THR A 3 -11.62 -12.68 -3.79
CA THR A 3 -10.22 -12.84 -4.15
C THR A 3 -9.91 -11.84 -5.27
N ILE A 4 -9.51 -10.62 -4.91
CA ILE A 4 -8.98 -9.62 -5.85
C ILE A 4 -7.50 -9.47 -5.54
N VAL A 5 -6.67 -10.37 -6.06
CA VAL A 5 -5.21 -10.26 -5.94
C VAL A 5 -4.58 -10.68 -7.27
N SER A 6 -3.81 -9.76 -7.85
CA SER A 6 -3.31 -9.80 -9.22
C SER A 6 -1.82 -10.15 -9.27
N ARG A 7 -1.44 -10.85 -10.35
CA ARG A 7 -0.09 -11.35 -10.67
C ARG A 7 1.03 -10.28 -10.71
N ALA A 8 0.67 -8.99 -10.70
CA ALA A 8 1.62 -7.87 -10.75
C ALA A 8 2.43 -7.72 -9.45
N ILE A 9 1.86 -8.07 -8.28
CA ILE A 9 2.56 -8.03 -6.99
C ILE A 9 3.66 -9.12 -6.96
N VAL A 10 3.35 -10.32 -7.48
CA VAL A 10 4.30 -11.46 -7.58
C VAL A 10 5.56 -11.10 -8.41
N ALA A 11 5.41 -10.30 -9.47
CA ALA A 11 6.55 -9.88 -10.31
C ALA A 11 7.54 -8.94 -9.58
N LEU A 12 7.11 -8.25 -8.52
CA LEU A 12 7.96 -7.34 -7.74
C LEU A 12 8.92 -8.08 -6.81
N PHE A 13 8.58 -9.29 -6.38
CA PHE A 13 9.41 -10.12 -5.50
C PHE A 13 10.47 -10.91 -6.26
N GLY A 14 10.15 -11.39 -7.47
CA GLY A 14 11.12 -12.05 -8.35
C GLY A 14 12.35 -11.19 -8.67
N ALA A 15 12.20 -9.87 -8.72
CA ALA A 15 13.30 -8.93 -8.97
C ALA A 15 14.13 -8.60 -7.70
N ALA A 16 13.51 -8.55 -6.52
CA ALA A 16 14.20 -8.22 -5.27
C ALA A 16 15.09 -9.37 -4.75
N MET A 17 14.67 -10.62 -4.97
CA MET A 17 15.40 -11.82 -4.52
C MET A 17 16.63 -12.16 -5.40
N ALA A 18 16.67 -11.68 -6.65
CA ALA A 18 17.77 -11.94 -7.58
C ALA A 18 19.00 -11.03 -7.36
N LEU A 19 18.88 -9.96 -6.57
CA LEU A 19 19.97 -9.00 -6.30
C LEU A 19 20.89 -9.41 -5.15
N GLY A 20 20.64 -10.57 -4.53
CA GLY A 20 21.36 -11.10 -3.38
C GLY A 20 22.63 -11.89 -3.70
N ALA A 21 23.38 -11.62 -4.78
CA ALA A 21 24.76 -12.08 -4.94
C ALA A 21 25.42 -11.49 -6.19
N SER A 22 26.30 -10.51 -6.04
CA SER A 22 27.40 -10.32 -7.00
C SER A 22 28.60 -9.63 -6.34
N PRO A 23 29.83 -10.05 -6.68
CA PRO A 23 31.05 -9.58 -6.03
C PRO A 23 31.37 -8.14 -6.45
N MET A 24 31.95 -7.37 -5.52
CA MET A 24 32.47 -6.02 -5.76
C MET A 24 33.50 -6.03 -6.89
N ALA A 25 33.09 -5.67 -8.09
CA ALA A 25 33.99 -5.17 -9.12
C ALA A 25 34.05 -3.64 -8.99
N ALA A 26 35.26 -3.11 -8.84
CA ALA A 26 35.51 -1.69 -8.65
C ALA A 26 34.89 -0.86 -9.79
N ALA A 27 33.78 -0.17 -9.48
CA ALA A 27 33.16 0.78 -10.39
C ALA A 27 34.01 2.06 -10.44
N GLN A 28 34.63 2.32 -11.60
CA GLN A 28 35.14 3.64 -11.96
C GLN A 28 34.02 4.67 -11.73
N GLN A 29 34.33 5.70 -10.94
CA GLN A 29 33.44 6.81 -10.65
C GLN A 29 33.10 7.57 -11.94
N ALA A 30 32.00 7.18 -12.57
CA ALA A 30 31.23 8.10 -13.40
C ALA A 30 30.80 9.30 -12.52
N PRO A 31 30.72 10.53 -13.07
CA PRO A 31 30.18 11.65 -12.31
C PRO A 31 28.81 11.24 -11.76
N ALA A 32 28.63 11.39 -10.45
CA ALA A 32 27.39 11.02 -9.78
C ALA A 32 26.23 11.75 -10.46
N ARG A 33 25.45 11.01 -11.26
CA ARG A 33 24.17 11.50 -11.76
C ARG A 33 23.34 11.76 -10.52
N ALA A 34 23.08 13.03 -10.20
CA ALA A 34 22.17 13.36 -9.11
C ALA A 34 20.78 12.88 -9.54
N ALA A 35 20.35 11.72 -9.04
CA ALA A 35 19.00 11.23 -9.24
C ALA A 35 18.01 12.29 -8.75
N ARG A 36 17.05 12.66 -9.59
CA ARG A 36 16.05 13.68 -9.28
C ARG A 36 14.67 13.09 -9.46
N LEU A 37 13.79 13.39 -8.52
CA LEU A 37 12.40 13.01 -8.62
C LEU A 37 11.75 13.71 -9.81
N ALA A 38 10.98 12.98 -10.61
CA ALA A 38 10.25 13.53 -11.76
C ALA A 38 9.28 14.64 -11.31
N ALA A 39 9.03 15.62 -12.19
CA ALA A 39 8.02 16.65 -11.92
C ALA A 39 6.59 16.08 -11.99
N ASP A 40 6.36 15.15 -12.93
CA ASP A 40 5.08 14.46 -13.09
C ASP A 40 4.67 13.72 -11.79
N PRO A 41 3.46 13.95 -11.25
CA PRO A 41 3.02 13.34 -10.01
C PRO A 41 2.93 11.82 -10.03
N GLN A 42 2.54 11.23 -11.17
CA GLN A 42 2.41 9.78 -11.32
C GLN A 42 3.78 9.12 -11.35
N GLU A 43 4.69 9.62 -12.17
CA GLU A 43 6.07 9.14 -12.24
C GLU A 43 6.79 9.31 -10.91
N ALA A 44 6.60 10.45 -10.24
CA ALA A 44 7.15 10.70 -8.91
C ALA A 44 6.61 9.73 -7.85
N GLY A 45 5.28 9.50 -7.82
CA GLY A 45 4.65 8.59 -6.87
C GLY A 45 5.15 7.15 -7.05
N LEU A 46 5.20 6.65 -8.29
CA LEU A 46 5.73 5.32 -8.59
C LEU A 46 7.22 5.21 -8.26
N THR A 47 8.03 6.22 -8.61
CA THR A 47 9.46 6.23 -8.26
C THR A 47 9.66 6.14 -6.75
N CYS A 48 8.88 6.90 -5.97
CA CYS A 48 8.95 6.85 -4.51
C CYS A 48 8.48 5.52 -3.92
N PHE A 49 7.41 4.94 -4.47
CA PHE A 49 6.95 3.60 -4.13
C PHE A 49 8.07 2.57 -4.30
N TYR A 50 8.63 2.48 -5.51
CA TYR A 50 9.65 1.47 -5.80
C TYR A 50 10.98 1.73 -5.08
N ALA A 51 11.38 2.99 -4.87
CA ALA A 51 12.57 3.31 -4.09
C ALA A 51 12.44 2.86 -2.62
N ALA A 52 11.25 3.02 -2.03
CA ALA A 52 10.96 2.54 -0.69
C ALA A 52 10.95 1.01 -0.61
N VAL A 53 10.31 0.33 -1.59
CA VAL A 53 10.25 -1.14 -1.66
C VAL A 53 11.65 -1.75 -1.79
N VAL A 54 12.48 -1.25 -2.70
CA VAL A 54 13.85 -1.75 -2.92
C VAL A 54 14.70 -1.53 -1.66
N THR A 55 14.60 -0.37 -1.02
CA THR A 55 15.31 -0.09 0.24
C THR A 55 14.81 -0.96 1.40
N GLY A 56 13.53 -1.34 1.36
CA GLY A 56 12.91 -2.26 2.31
C GLY A 56 13.44 -3.70 2.26
N GLY A 57 14.17 -4.07 1.21
CA GLY A 57 14.86 -5.35 1.10
C GLY A 57 13.92 -6.56 1.10
N GLY A 58 12.77 -6.45 0.43
CA GLY A 58 11.80 -7.54 0.32
C GLY A 58 10.95 -7.80 1.57
N LYS A 59 10.94 -6.89 2.55
CA LYS A 59 10.05 -6.97 3.71
C LYS A 59 8.64 -6.55 3.33
N THR A 60 7.65 -7.40 3.60
CA THR A 60 6.24 -7.11 3.34
C THR A 60 5.77 -5.84 4.06
N GLU A 61 6.29 -5.53 5.26
CA GLU A 61 5.97 -4.30 5.98
C GLU A 61 6.46 -3.04 5.26
N ALA A 62 7.60 -3.11 4.57
CA ALA A 62 8.10 -1.99 3.78
C ALA A 62 7.22 -1.76 2.54
N LEU A 63 6.72 -2.84 1.93
CA LEU A 63 5.73 -2.74 0.86
C LEU A 63 4.39 -2.17 1.38
N ALA A 64 3.94 -2.62 2.54
CA ALA A 64 2.74 -2.11 3.20
C ALA A 64 2.85 -0.61 3.50
N GLU A 65 3.98 -0.15 4.03
CA GLU A 65 4.25 1.28 4.23
C GLU A 65 4.27 2.05 2.90
N ALA A 66 5.01 1.53 1.90
CA ALA A 66 5.14 2.17 0.60
C ALA A 66 3.80 2.27 -0.16
N SER A 67 2.86 1.36 0.08
CA SER A 67 1.53 1.35 -0.57
C SER A 67 0.76 2.68 -0.44
N TRP A 68 1.13 3.52 0.54
CA TRP A 68 0.66 4.89 0.64
C TRP A 68 0.79 5.68 -0.68
N PHE A 69 1.92 5.55 -1.38
CA PHE A 69 2.15 6.25 -2.65
C PHE A 69 1.15 5.82 -3.73
N LEU A 70 0.82 4.52 -3.77
CA LEU A 70 -0.20 4.00 -4.67
C LEU A 70 -1.58 4.55 -4.27
N PHE A 71 -1.90 4.57 -2.97
CA PHE A 71 -3.18 5.08 -2.51
C PHE A 71 -3.37 6.56 -2.83
N ASP A 72 -2.35 7.40 -2.59
CA ASP A 72 -2.44 8.83 -2.88
C ASP A 72 -2.56 9.08 -4.39
N LEU A 73 -1.79 8.37 -5.21
CA LEU A 73 -1.89 8.44 -6.67
C LEU A 73 -3.29 8.00 -7.16
N THR A 74 -3.77 6.83 -6.73
CA THR A 74 -5.10 6.33 -7.10
C THR A 74 -6.20 7.29 -6.63
N ARG A 75 -6.08 7.88 -5.44
CA ARG A 75 -7.06 8.84 -4.92
C ARG A 75 -7.16 10.08 -5.82
N GLN A 76 -6.04 10.58 -6.32
CA GLN A 76 -6.01 11.70 -7.27
C GLN A 76 -6.67 11.30 -8.60
N GLN A 77 -6.39 10.10 -9.10
CA GLN A 77 -6.97 9.59 -10.35
C GLN A 77 -8.49 9.34 -10.27
N THR A 78 -9.02 9.13 -9.08
CA THR A 78 -10.45 8.86 -8.85
C THR A 78 -11.21 10.01 -8.21
N GLU A 79 -10.67 11.25 -8.21
CA GLU A 79 -11.34 12.41 -7.60
C GLU A 79 -12.76 12.63 -8.14
N GLY A 80 -12.96 12.44 -9.45
CA GLY A 80 -14.26 12.55 -10.10
C GLY A 80 -15.17 11.31 -9.99
N ALA A 81 -14.65 10.18 -9.51
CA ALA A 81 -15.41 8.94 -9.32
C ALA A 81 -14.82 8.11 -8.15
N PRO A 82 -14.91 8.59 -6.90
CA PRO A 82 -14.21 8.02 -5.75
C PRO A 82 -14.54 6.54 -5.47
N GLU A 83 -15.73 6.08 -5.84
CA GLU A 83 -16.18 4.70 -5.68
C GLU A 83 -15.36 3.69 -6.51
N THR A 84 -14.69 4.16 -7.57
CA THR A 84 -13.84 3.33 -8.44
C THR A 84 -12.44 3.12 -7.88
N PHE A 85 -12.15 3.64 -6.68
CA PHE A 85 -10.80 3.59 -6.09
C PHE A 85 -10.23 2.17 -6.01
N ALA A 86 -10.97 1.20 -5.47
CA ALA A 86 -10.44 -0.16 -5.31
C ALA A 86 -10.11 -0.82 -6.66
N GLU A 87 -10.96 -0.64 -7.67
CA GLU A 87 -10.72 -1.11 -9.04
C GLU A 87 -9.48 -0.42 -9.64
N LYS A 88 -9.40 0.91 -9.50
CA LYS A 88 -8.30 1.68 -10.05
C LYS A 88 -6.96 1.40 -9.37
N LEU A 89 -6.98 1.06 -8.08
CA LEU A 89 -5.79 0.75 -7.30
C LEU A 89 -5.03 -0.45 -7.86
N GLU A 90 -5.74 -1.49 -8.31
CA GLU A 90 -5.12 -2.65 -8.97
C GLU A 90 -4.40 -2.24 -10.27
N ALA A 91 -5.05 -1.39 -11.07
CA ALA A 91 -4.44 -0.87 -12.29
C ALA A 91 -3.22 0.01 -11.99
N THR A 92 -3.26 0.82 -10.92
CA THR A 92 -2.13 1.64 -10.47
C THR A 92 -0.96 0.77 -9.99
N ALA A 93 -1.23 -0.29 -9.23
CA ALA A 93 -0.23 -1.24 -8.75
C ALA A 93 0.42 -2.05 -9.89
N SER A 94 -0.28 -2.17 -11.02
CA SER A 94 0.19 -2.87 -12.23
C SER A 94 0.98 -1.99 -13.20
N LEU A 95 1.17 -0.71 -12.88
CA LEU A 95 2.00 0.18 -13.71
C LEU A 95 3.46 -0.30 -13.71
N PRO A 96 4.16 -0.22 -14.85
CA PRO A 96 5.51 -0.74 -14.95
C PRO A 96 6.45 0.01 -14.00
N PRO A 97 7.35 -0.70 -13.30
CA PRO A 97 8.35 -0.04 -12.47
C PRO A 97 9.32 0.77 -13.35
N PRO A 98 9.94 1.83 -12.79
CA PRO A 98 11.17 2.37 -13.37
C PRO A 98 12.24 1.27 -13.35
N ASN A 99 13.32 1.46 -14.12
CA ASN A 99 14.42 0.49 -14.16
C ASN A 99 14.97 0.22 -12.74
N LEU A 100 14.67 -0.97 -12.20
CA LEU A 100 14.91 -1.33 -10.81
C LEU A 100 16.41 -1.41 -10.46
N ASP A 101 17.26 -1.81 -11.42
CA ASP A 101 18.71 -1.88 -11.23
C ASP A 101 19.31 -0.50 -10.99
N THR A 102 18.85 0.49 -11.75
CA THR A 102 19.26 1.90 -11.53
C THR A 102 18.61 2.48 -10.29
N LEU A 103 17.39 2.05 -9.97
CA LEU A 103 16.64 2.58 -8.83
C LEU A 103 17.29 2.21 -7.49
N ALA A 104 17.86 1.01 -7.36
CA ALA A 104 18.57 0.60 -6.14
C ALA A 104 19.76 1.53 -5.83
N ALA A 105 20.53 1.91 -6.86
CA ALA A 105 21.65 2.85 -6.72
C ALA A 105 21.19 4.28 -6.43
N ASP A 106 20.05 4.70 -7.00
CA ASP A 106 19.50 6.05 -6.88
C ASP A 106 18.66 6.27 -5.61
N ALA A 107 18.14 5.20 -4.99
CA ALA A 107 17.22 5.26 -3.85
C ALA A 107 17.73 6.12 -2.67
N PRO A 108 19.02 6.05 -2.24
CA PRO A 108 19.52 6.90 -1.17
C PRO A 108 19.39 8.41 -1.44
N ALA A 109 19.48 8.82 -2.71
CA ALA A 109 19.30 10.22 -3.12
C ALA A 109 17.83 10.58 -3.35
N LEU A 110 16.99 9.62 -3.76
CA LEU A 110 15.57 9.82 -4.05
C LEU A 110 14.70 9.87 -2.78
N LEU A 111 14.95 9.01 -1.78
CA LEU A 111 14.10 8.92 -0.59
C LEU A 111 13.94 10.25 0.18
N PRO A 112 14.99 11.08 0.39
CA PRO A 112 14.82 12.41 0.99
C PRO A 112 13.94 13.34 0.15
N GLN A 113 14.00 13.25 -1.18
CA GLN A 113 13.15 14.02 -2.09
C GLN A 113 11.69 13.55 -2.00
N CYS A 114 11.47 12.24 -1.91
CA CYS A 114 10.16 11.66 -1.66
C CYS A 114 9.56 12.13 -0.33
N ALA A 115 10.32 12.08 0.77
CA ALA A 115 9.87 12.58 2.06
C ALA A 115 9.54 14.08 2.05
N SER A 116 10.29 14.88 1.29
CA SER A 116 10.01 16.31 1.12
C SER A 116 8.75 16.58 0.30
N ARG A 117 8.51 15.81 -0.77
CA ARG A 117 7.33 15.98 -1.64
C ARG A 117 6.06 15.43 -1.00
N TYR A 118 6.20 14.35 -0.22
CA TYR A 118 5.11 13.57 0.35
C TYR A 118 5.24 13.48 1.88
N PRO A 119 5.08 14.60 2.61
CA PRO A 119 5.35 14.62 4.05
C PRO A 119 4.40 13.76 4.89
N LEU A 120 3.25 13.35 4.33
CA LEU A 120 2.24 12.55 5.03
C LEU A 120 2.70 11.13 5.34
N ILE A 121 3.51 10.50 4.48
CA ILE A 121 4.02 9.14 4.73
C ILE A 121 4.96 9.09 5.94
N SER A 122 5.67 10.18 6.22
CA SER A 122 6.59 10.32 7.36
C SER A 122 5.97 11.08 8.54
N SER A 123 4.67 11.39 8.48
CA SER A 123 3.96 12.13 9.52
C SER A 123 3.96 11.34 10.84
N LYS A 124 4.36 12.00 11.93
CA LYS A 124 4.27 11.48 13.30
C LYS A 124 2.95 11.82 14.00
N ARG A 125 1.99 12.40 13.27
CA ARG A 125 0.68 12.75 13.83
C ARG A 125 -0.04 11.47 14.26
N VAL A 126 -0.79 11.57 15.35
CA VAL A 126 -1.69 10.51 15.79
C VAL A 126 -2.74 10.28 14.71
N VAL A 127 -2.96 9.01 14.34
CA VAL A 127 -4.04 8.63 13.43
C VAL A 127 -5.36 8.71 14.20
N THR A 128 -6.29 9.50 13.69
CA THR A 128 -7.65 9.59 14.21
C THR A 128 -8.57 8.81 13.28
N LEU A 129 -9.05 7.66 13.74
CA LEU A 129 -10.05 6.88 13.03
C LEU A 129 -11.45 7.51 13.18
N PRO A 130 -12.42 7.17 12.29
CA PRO A 130 -13.80 7.60 12.43
C PRO A 130 -14.38 7.30 13.82
N SER A 131 -15.18 8.21 14.34
CA SER A 131 -15.87 8.01 15.63
C SER A 131 -17.08 7.08 15.50
N ASP A 132 -17.71 7.03 14.32
CA ASP A 132 -18.75 6.06 14.01
C ASP A 132 -18.15 4.65 13.94
N ALA A 133 -18.76 3.72 14.68
CA ALA A 133 -18.21 2.37 14.82
C ALA A 133 -18.23 1.60 13.50
N PHE A 134 -19.29 1.74 12.69
CA PHE A 134 -19.36 1.04 11.41
C PHE A 134 -18.32 1.58 10.42
N ALA A 135 -18.22 2.91 10.28
CA ALA A 135 -17.24 3.54 9.40
C ALA A 135 -15.80 3.21 9.80
N ARG A 136 -15.51 3.19 11.11
CA ARG A 136 -14.20 2.79 11.64
C ARG A 136 -13.88 1.34 11.31
N ASP A 137 -14.78 0.41 11.65
CA ASP A 137 -14.57 -1.02 11.42
C ASP A 137 -14.41 -1.30 9.92
N MET A 138 -15.18 -0.60 9.06
CA MET A 138 -15.04 -0.68 7.61
C MET A 138 -13.69 -0.17 7.10
N GLN A 139 -13.20 0.97 7.61
CA GLN A 139 -11.89 1.50 7.20
C GLN A 139 -10.76 0.57 7.62
N CYS A 140 -10.83 0.01 8.82
CA CYS A 140 -9.88 -1.00 9.28
C CYS A 140 -9.98 -2.30 8.47
N PHE A 141 -11.19 -2.73 8.12
CA PHE A 141 -11.41 -3.93 7.32
C PHE A 141 -10.87 -3.76 5.90
N ALA A 142 -11.08 -2.59 5.30
CA ALA A 142 -10.57 -2.27 3.97
C ALA A 142 -9.03 -2.31 3.94
N LEU A 143 -8.38 -1.63 4.90
CA LEU A 143 -6.93 -1.65 5.01
C LEU A 143 -6.38 -3.07 5.21
N THR A 144 -6.93 -3.80 6.18
CA THR A 144 -6.43 -5.12 6.56
C THR A 144 -6.67 -6.15 5.47
N SER A 145 -7.78 -6.06 4.73
CA SER A 145 -8.04 -6.90 3.55
C SER A 145 -7.05 -6.62 2.42
N TYR A 146 -6.72 -5.35 2.17
CA TYR A 146 -5.69 -4.98 1.19
C TYR A 146 -4.30 -5.52 1.60
N LEU A 147 -3.92 -5.34 2.86
CA LEU A 147 -2.64 -5.83 3.39
C LEU A 147 -2.57 -7.37 3.43
N ALA A 148 -3.68 -8.04 3.70
CA ALA A 148 -3.77 -9.50 3.65
C ALA A 148 -3.58 -10.01 2.23
N GLY A 149 -4.26 -9.44 1.23
CA GLY A 149 -4.06 -9.83 -0.17
C GLY A 149 -2.63 -9.56 -0.67
N MET A 150 -2.02 -8.47 -0.22
CA MET A 150 -0.60 -8.19 -0.46
C MET A 150 0.30 -9.28 0.16
N ALA A 151 0.05 -9.65 1.41
CA ALA A 151 0.85 -10.67 2.10
C ALA A 151 0.59 -12.10 1.56
N GLU A 152 -0.60 -12.41 1.05
CA GLU A 152 -0.89 -13.69 0.39
C GLU A 152 -0.11 -13.85 -0.91
N SER A 153 0.11 -12.76 -1.65
CA SER A 153 0.98 -12.77 -2.84
C SER A 153 2.43 -13.19 -2.52
N GLU A 154 2.89 -12.97 -1.28
CA GLU A 154 4.22 -13.37 -0.78
C GLU A 154 4.33 -14.86 -0.45
N LEU A 155 3.20 -15.44 -0.05
CA LEU A 155 3.11 -16.80 0.46
C LEU A 155 3.23 -17.83 -0.66
N GLU A 156 2.84 -17.46 -1.88
CA GLU A 156 3.00 -18.30 -3.08
C GLU A 156 4.47 -18.71 -3.29
N ASP A 157 5.44 -17.93 -2.78
CA ASP A 157 6.87 -18.17 -2.92
C ASP A 157 7.60 -18.66 -1.63
N SER A 158 7.05 -18.45 -0.43
CA SER A 158 7.82 -18.58 0.84
C SER A 158 7.19 -19.43 1.97
N GLY A 159 5.92 -19.85 1.84
CA GLY A 159 5.28 -20.83 2.72
C GLY A 159 4.55 -20.28 3.96
N GLU A 160 5.05 -19.25 4.66
CA GLU A 160 4.32 -18.54 5.75
C GLU A 160 4.81 -17.09 5.99
N SER A 161 3.88 -16.16 6.26
CA SER A 161 4.13 -14.73 6.49
C SER A 161 3.53 -14.33 7.85
N PRO A 162 4.35 -14.04 8.88
CA PRO A 162 3.86 -13.58 10.18
C PRO A 162 3.04 -12.29 10.08
N PHE A 163 3.45 -11.38 9.18
CA PHE A 163 2.70 -10.18 8.87
C PHE A 163 1.34 -10.52 8.26
N GLY A 164 1.31 -11.42 7.27
CA GLY A 164 0.08 -11.92 6.65
C GLY A 164 -0.90 -12.52 7.66
N LYS A 165 -0.41 -13.40 8.55
CA LYS A 165 -1.22 -13.99 9.63
C LYS A 165 -1.80 -12.93 10.56
N ARG A 166 -1.00 -11.92 10.94
CA ARG A 166 -1.42 -10.81 11.80
C ARG A 166 -2.55 -10.00 11.17
N VAL A 167 -2.40 -9.58 9.91
CA VAL A 167 -3.40 -8.75 9.23
C VAL A 167 -4.66 -9.54 8.87
N ALA A 168 -4.52 -10.80 8.44
CA ALA A 168 -5.66 -11.69 8.17
C ALA A 168 -6.49 -11.95 9.43
N ALA A 169 -5.85 -12.22 10.57
CA ALA A 169 -6.55 -12.41 11.83
C ALA A 169 -7.35 -11.18 12.28
N LEU A 170 -6.86 -9.97 11.99
CA LEU A 170 -7.61 -8.74 12.25
C LEU A 170 -8.75 -8.56 11.24
N ALA A 171 -8.51 -8.81 9.95
CA ALA A 171 -9.52 -8.75 8.92
C ALA A 171 -10.70 -9.69 9.22
N ASP A 172 -10.44 -10.92 9.67
CA ASP A 172 -11.47 -11.89 10.04
C ASP A 172 -12.32 -11.41 11.22
N ARG A 173 -11.71 -10.83 12.26
CA ARG A 173 -12.44 -10.26 13.40
C ARG A 173 -13.33 -9.10 12.97
N LEU A 174 -12.82 -8.22 12.11
CA LEU A 174 -13.55 -7.08 11.59
C LEU A 174 -14.70 -7.52 10.67
N ALA A 175 -14.47 -8.51 9.81
CA ALA A 175 -15.48 -9.07 8.92
C ALA A 175 -16.67 -9.65 9.72
N ALA A 176 -16.40 -10.34 10.82
CA ALA A 176 -17.46 -10.84 11.72
C ALA A 176 -18.30 -9.70 12.32
N GLY A 177 -17.68 -8.53 12.54
CA GLY A 177 -18.36 -7.32 12.98
C GLY A 177 -19.15 -6.60 11.89
N LEU A 178 -18.84 -6.77 10.61
CA LEU A 178 -19.50 -6.11 9.49
C LEU A 178 -20.68 -6.93 8.94
N SER A 179 -21.61 -7.30 9.81
CA SER A 179 -22.80 -8.09 9.44
C SER A 179 -23.76 -7.30 8.54
N GLU A 180 -24.60 -8.02 7.79
CA GLU A 180 -25.66 -7.43 6.96
C GLU A 180 -26.62 -6.55 7.79
N GLU A 181 -26.91 -6.93 9.04
CA GLU A 181 -27.74 -6.14 9.95
C GLU A 181 -27.08 -4.80 10.30
N ARG A 182 -25.78 -4.80 10.64
CA ARG A 182 -25.04 -3.57 10.92
C ARG A 182 -24.89 -2.71 9.66
N ALA A 183 -24.69 -3.32 8.49
CA ALA A 183 -24.66 -2.63 7.22
C ALA A 183 -26.01 -1.93 6.94
N LYS A 184 -27.13 -2.63 7.09
CA LYS A 184 -28.48 -2.05 6.95
C LYS A 184 -28.73 -0.93 7.95
N ALA A 185 -28.32 -1.11 9.22
CA ALA A 185 -28.43 -0.08 10.24
C ALA A 185 -27.60 1.18 9.91
N ALA A 186 -26.49 1.02 9.20
CA ALA A 186 -25.66 2.09 8.66
C ALA A 186 -26.16 2.66 7.31
N GLY A 187 -27.33 2.21 6.82
CA GLY A 187 -27.92 2.69 5.56
C GLY A 187 -27.36 2.02 4.29
N ILE A 188 -26.62 0.92 4.42
CA ILE A 188 -26.10 0.14 3.29
C ILE A 188 -27.13 -0.92 2.92
N ALA A 189 -27.77 -0.71 1.78
CA ALA A 189 -28.94 -1.48 1.38
C ALA A 189 -28.60 -2.83 0.69
N ASP A 190 -27.45 -2.92 0.02
CA ASP A 190 -27.07 -4.06 -0.81
C ASP A 190 -25.53 -4.24 -0.92
N GLU A 191 -25.12 -5.31 -1.59
CA GLU A 191 -23.71 -5.65 -1.83
C GLU A 191 -22.98 -4.58 -2.64
N ALA A 192 -23.63 -3.94 -3.62
CA ALA A 192 -23.00 -2.90 -4.41
C ALA A 192 -22.69 -1.65 -3.57
N ALA A 193 -23.58 -1.30 -2.64
CA ALA A 193 -23.36 -0.26 -1.65
C ALA A 193 -22.24 -0.64 -0.68
N MET A 194 -22.13 -1.90 -0.28
CA MET A 194 -21.03 -2.41 0.55
C MET A 194 -19.67 -2.30 -0.16
N ILE A 195 -19.59 -2.70 -1.43
CA ILE A 195 -18.37 -2.58 -2.26
C ILE A 195 -18.00 -1.10 -2.45
N ARG A 196 -18.99 -0.24 -2.73
CA ARG A 196 -18.77 1.21 -2.80
C ARG A 196 -18.19 1.74 -1.49
N GLN A 197 -18.77 1.34 -0.36
CA GLN A 197 -18.30 1.78 0.94
C GLN A 197 -16.88 1.27 1.25
N PHE A 198 -16.56 0.03 0.88
CA PHE A 198 -15.21 -0.52 0.96
C PHE A 198 -14.21 0.33 0.15
N SER A 199 -14.52 0.64 -1.12
CA SER A 199 -13.67 1.48 -1.98
C SER A 199 -13.41 2.85 -1.38
N LEU A 200 -14.45 3.50 -0.85
CA LEU A 200 -14.35 4.81 -0.21
C LEU A 200 -13.52 4.72 1.08
N ALA A 201 -13.75 3.70 1.91
CA ALA A 201 -13.02 3.52 3.15
C ALA A 201 -11.52 3.28 2.90
N LEU A 202 -11.19 2.51 1.85
CA LEU A 202 -9.80 2.28 1.42
C LEU A 202 -9.15 3.56 0.89
N ARG A 203 -9.86 4.31 0.05
CA ARG A 203 -9.41 5.62 -0.48
C ARG A 203 -9.03 6.58 0.64
N ASP A 204 -9.86 6.63 1.67
CA ASP A 204 -9.78 7.57 2.77
C ASP A 204 -8.69 7.22 3.80
N ILE A 205 -7.88 6.19 3.54
CA ILE A 205 -6.66 5.90 4.30
C ILE A 205 -5.53 6.86 3.93
N SER A 206 -5.36 7.20 2.65
CA SER A 206 -4.22 8.03 2.22
C SER A 206 -4.13 9.41 2.91
N PRO A 207 -5.23 10.12 3.21
CA PRO A 207 -5.17 11.38 3.97
C PRO A 207 -4.74 11.20 5.44
N LEU A 208 -4.90 10.00 6.01
CA LEU A 208 -4.45 9.68 7.38
C LEU A 208 -2.93 9.52 7.45
N GLY A 209 -2.29 9.19 6.33
CA GLY A 209 -0.85 9.00 6.21
C GLY A 209 -0.46 7.53 6.13
N ASN A 210 0.67 7.19 6.74
CA ASN A 210 1.30 5.86 6.67
C ASN A 210 0.31 4.70 6.99
N PRO A 211 0.04 3.78 6.06
CA PRO A 211 -0.84 2.64 6.25
C PRO A 211 -0.47 1.77 7.46
N MET A 212 0.81 1.65 7.80
CA MET A 212 1.25 0.92 9.00
C MET A 212 0.82 1.61 10.29
N LYS A 213 0.78 2.95 10.31
CA LYS A 213 0.24 3.72 11.44
C LYS A 213 -1.28 3.63 11.53
N VAL A 214 -1.96 3.53 10.40
CA VAL A 214 -3.40 3.27 10.38
C VAL A 214 -3.70 1.86 10.87
N LEU A 215 -2.89 0.87 10.49
CA LEU A 215 -3.00 -0.51 11.00
C LEU A 215 -2.82 -0.56 12.53
N GLU A 216 -1.77 0.09 13.07
CA GLU A 216 -1.56 0.20 14.53
C GLU A 216 -2.78 0.82 15.24
N ALA A 217 -3.38 1.87 14.66
CA ALA A 217 -4.59 2.48 15.21
C ALA A 217 -5.80 1.55 15.17
N CYS A 218 -5.94 0.75 14.11
CA CYS A 218 -7.01 -0.24 13.96
C CYS A 218 -6.88 -1.38 14.97
N GLU A 219 -5.67 -1.83 15.28
CA GLU A 219 -5.40 -2.84 16.30
C GLU A 219 -5.66 -2.33 17.72
N ALA A 220 -5.38 -1.06 17.99
CA ALA A 220 -5.61 -0.47 19.30
C ALA A 220 -7.10 -0.43 19.71
N VAL A 221 -8.01 -0.58 18.74
CA VAL A 221 -9.46 -0.47 18.94
C VAL A 221 -10.24 -1.75 18.61
N ASN A 222 -9.57 -2.86 18.22
CA ASN A 222 -10.19 -4.15 17.83
C ASN A 222 -9.40 -5.40 18.26
#